data_AF-G3GZI4-F1
#
_entry.id   AF-G3GZI4-F1
#
_cell.length_a   1.000
_cell.length_b   1.000
_cell.length_c   1.000
_cell.angle_alpha   90.00
_cell.angle_beta   90.00
_cell.angle_gamma   90.00
#
_symmetry.space_group_name_H-M   'P 1'
#
loop_
_entity.id
_entity.type
_entity.pdbx_description
1 polymer ?
#
loop_
_entity_poly.entity_id
_entity_poly.type
_entity_poly.pdbx_seq_one_letter_code
_entity_poly.pdbx_strand_id
1 'polypeptide(L)'
;MGIRGLMSFVEDYSNEFFMDLKLRDTKIIIDGYSLFHRLCFNSNLELRYGGDYDSFADVVQNFFESLFACRISPYVVLDGGCDISDKKLTTLKDRAREKIQAAHSLSVGGGGNVCPLLIREVFIQVLIRLKVCFVQSFSEADRDIMTLANHWNCPVLSSDSDFCIFDLKSGFCPLNSFQWRNLNTVKNTQDYYIPAKCFSLAAFCHYFNNMNKSLLPLFAVLCGNDHVNLSIIETILSKARLPLSSKGRRYHRVQGLLNWLSHFDNPAEALDNVLKYLPKKGREDVKELLYCSMEEYQPSQVKLQDFFLYGTYVCPDALNLGLPEWVLVALAKGQLPPFISDALVLQRTFLHTQVENMQRPNAHRIAQPIRQIIYGLLLNSPSLPESTRNAVPSQRLAFNEVERISKNIKTSVVYAKQLLKDHSDLSKLTELPLARRQILLLEALKVNQVVLESIPALLKLPIAVTCYWLQSTEAKAKLHHLQALLLGMLMEPLHAIINCSGRF
;
A
#
# COMPACT_ATOMS: atom_id res chain seq x y z
N MET A 1 8.83 -6.93 -3.18
CA MET A 1 7.49 -7.35 -2.73
C MET A 1 7.17 -8.65 -3.45
N GLY A 2 6.30 -9.48 -2.87
CA GLY A 2 5.98 -10.83 -3.35
C GLY A 2 7.00 -11.93 -3.06
N ILE A 3 6.98 -12.97 -3.90
CA ILE A 3 7.75 -14.21 -3.79
C ILE A 3 9.27 -13.98 -3.78
N ARG A 4 9.89 -14.35 -2.67
CA ARG A 4 11.32 -14.14 -2.42
C ARG A 4 12.20 -14.81 -3.48
N GLY A 5 12.96 -13.99 -4.21
CA GLY A 5 13.96 -14.42 -5.19
C GLY A 5 13.40 -14.72 -6.58
N LEU A 6 12.08 -14.68 -6.78
CA LEU A 6 11.46 -14.92 -8.09
C LEU A 6 11.76 -13.77 -9.07
N MET A 7 11.59 -12.52 -8.65
CA MET A 7 11.83 -11.38 -9.54
C MET A 7 13.27 -11.35 -10.06
N SER A 8 14.25 -11.51 -9.17
CA SER A 8 15.67 -11.53 -9.56
C SER A 8 16.00 -12.71 -10.48
N PHE A 9 15.38 -13.88 -10.25
CA PHE A 9 15.50 -15.01 -11.18
C PHE A 9 14.96 -14.65 -12.56
N VAL A 10 13.75 -14.12 -12.62
CA VAL A 10 13.08 -13.77 -13.88
C VAL A 10 13.86 -12.68 -14.65
N GLU A 11 14.43 -11.69 -13.96
CA GLU A 11 15.28 -10.66 -14.55
C GLU A 11 16.62 -11.21 -15.09
N ASP A 12 17.26 -12.14 -14.39
CA ASP A 12 18.52 -12.75 -14.85
C ASP A 12 18.34 -13.57 -16.14
N TYR A 13 17.13 -14.10 -16.37
CA TYR A 13 16.73 -14.79 -17.61
C TYR A 13 15.89 -13.89 -18.51
N SER A 14 16.15 -12.58 -18.51
CA SER A 14 15.26 -11.63 -19.18
C SER A 14 15.04 -11.88 -20.68
N ASN A 15 16.02 -12.45 -21.37
CA ASN A 15 15.91 -12.76 -22.81
C ASN A 15 14.97 -13.94 -23.10
N GLU A 16 14.71 -14.81 -22.12
CA GLU A 16 13.85 -15.98 -22.28
C GLU A 16 12.41 -15.68 -21.91
N PHE A 17 12.20 -14.82 -20.89
CA PHE A 17 10.88 -14.61 -20.29
C PHE A 17 10.21 -13.30 -20.66
N PHE A 18 10.97 -12.33 -21.18
CA PHE A 18 10.44 -11.03 -21.55
C PHE A 18 10.49 -10.78 -23.04
N MET A 19 9.48 -10.06 -23.50
CA MET A 19 9.44 -9.48 -24.83
C MET A 19 9.59 -7.96 -24.73
N ASP A 20 10.36 -7.37 -25.65
CA ASP A 20 10.46 -5.92 -25.75
C ASP A 20 9.13 -5.35 -26.26
N LEU A 21 8.62 -4.34 -25.56
CA LEU A 21 7.35 -3.69 -25.82
C LEU A 21 7.58 -2.20 -26.08
N LYS A 22 6.95 -1.69 -27.14
CA LYS A 22 6.88 -0.25 -27.42
C LYS A 22 5.51 0.26 -26.99
N LEU A 23 5.40 0.63 -25.73
CA LEU A 23 4.10 0.95 -25.14
C LEU A 23 3.62 2.33 -25.62
N ARG A 24 2.42 2.36 -26.22
CA ARG A 24 1.68 3.54 -26.68
C ARG A 24 0.22 3.17 -26.95
N ASP A 25 -0.66 4.16 -27.06
CA ASP A 25 -2.04 3.97 -27.55
C ASP A 25 -2.84 2.89 -26.80
N THR A 26 -2.62 2.74 -25.49
CA THR A 26 -3.22 1.65 -24.70
C THR A 26 -3.62 2.11 -23.32
N LYS A 27 -4.53 1.35 -22.68
CA LYS A 27 -4.72 1.42 -21.23
C LYS A 27 -3.57 0.70 -20.54
N ILE A 28 -3.27 1.10 -19.31
CA ILE A 28 -2.36 0.37 -18.42
C ILE A 28 -2.93 0.40 -17.01
N ILE A 29 -2.90 -0.73 -16.31
CA ILE A 29 -3.25 -0.79 -14.89
C ILE A 29 -1.97 -0.79 -14.11
N ILE A 30 -1.90 0.08 -13.10
CA ILE A 30 -0.69 0.32 -12.33
C ILE A 30 -0.98 -0.05 -10.88
N ASP A 31 -0.14 -0.93 -10.35
CA ASP A 31 -0.02 -1.12 -8.92
C ASP A 31 0.57 0.16 -8.31
N GLY A 32 -0.31 0.91 -7.64
CA GLY A 32 0.01 2.20 -7.07
C GLY A 32 1.02 2.09 -5.94
N TYR A 33 0.95 1.03 -5.11
CA TYR A 33 1.86 0.84 -3.98
C TYR A 33 3.30 0.52 -4.47
N SER A 34 3.41 -0.30 -5.51
CA SER A 34 4.70 -0.56 -6.13
C SER A 34 5.27 0.67 -6.87
N LEU A 35 4.41 1.43 -7.57
CA LEU A 35 4.82 2.64 -8.29
C LEU A 35 5.33 3.73 -7.33
N PHE A 36 4.58 4.08 -6.27
CA PHE A 36 5.02 5.18 -5.39
C PHE A 36 6.35 4.85 -4.69
N HIS A 37 6.52 3.59 -4.23
CA HIS A 37 7.76 3.15 -3.61
C HIS A 37 8.92 3.27 -4.60
N ARG A 38 8.71 2.84 -5.85
CA ARG A 38 9.72 2.95 -6.90
C ARG A 38 10.10 4.39 -7.20
N LEU A 39 9.11 5.26 -7.41
CA LEU A 39 9.36 6.67 -7.72
C LEU A 39 10.07 7.38 -6.55
N CYS A 40 9.71 7.05 -5.31
CA CYS A 40 10.32 7.63 -4.11
C CYS A 40 11.81 7.26 -4.00
N PHE A 41 12.17 5.99 -4.24
CA PHE A 41 13.55 5.52 -4.00
C PHE A 41 14.47 5.62 -5.23
N ASN A 42 13.94 5.74 -6.45
CA ASN A 42 14.74 5.79 -7.69
C ASN A 42 14.88 7.20 -8.29
N SER A 43 14.56 8.24 -7.53
CA SER A 43 14.57 9.63 -8.01
C SER A 43 15.57 10.53 -7.29
N ASN A 44 16.56 9.96 -6.60
CA ASN A 44 17.62 10.70 -5.90
C ASN A 44 17.09 11.81 -4.97
N LEU A 45 15.94 11.57 -4.33
CA LEU A 45 15.31 12.51 -3.41
C LEU A 45 15.99 12.47 -2.05
N GLU A 46 16.05 13.60 -1.35
CA GLU A 46 16.60 13.65 0.01
C GLU A 46 15.53 13.18 1.02
N LEU A 47 15.63 11.92 1.43
CA LEU A 47 14.65 11.28 2.33
C LEU A 47 15.07 11.38 3.81
N ARG A 48 16.32 11.75 4.12
CA ARG A 48 16.84 11.72 5.51
C ARG A 48 16.16 12.72 6.43
N TYR A 49 15.69 13.83 5.90
CA TYR A 49 15.09 14.92 6.69
C TYR A 49 13.56 14.89 6.70
N GLY A 50 12.96 13.72 6.48
CA GLY A 50 11.50 13.57 6.44
C GLY A 50 10.89 13.75 5.04
N GLY A 51 11.72 13.83 4.00
CA GLY A 51 11.32 13.85 2.59
C GLY A 51 11.18 15.26 2.00
N ASP A 52 11.44 15.35 0.70
CA ASP A 52 11.13 16.49 -0.14
C ASP A 52 9.86 16.19 -0.95
N TYR A 53 8.74 16.75 -0.47
CA TYR A 53 7.41 16.49 -1.03
C TYR A 53 7.18 17.21 -2.36
N ASP A 54 7.78 18.37 -2.57
CA ASP A 54 7.64 19.15 -3.80
C ASP A 54 8.40 18.45 -4.94
N SER A 55 9.67 18.10 -4.71
CA SER A 55 10.46 17.34 -5.67
C SER A 55 9.85 15.98 -5.99
N PHE A 56 9.23 15.32 -5.00
CA PHE A 56 8.49 14.08 -5.27
C PHE A 56 7.25 14.32 -6.13
N ALA A 57 6.50 15.39 -5.89
CA ALA A 57 5.33 15.73 -6.69
C ALA A 57 5.71 15.94 -8.17
N ASP A 58 6.84 16.60 -8.43
CA ASP A 58 7.38 16.78 -9.78
C ASP A 58 7.75 15.46 -10.45
N VAL A 59 8.39 14.54 -9.72
CA VAL A 59 8.73 13.20 -10.22
C VAL A 59 7.47 12.43 -10.63
N VAL A 60 6.45 12.44 -9.78
CA VAL A 60 5.17 11.76 -10.05
C VAL A 60 4.47 12.40 -11.24
N GLN A 61 4.47 13.73 -11.31
CA GLN A 61 3.88 14.46 -12.43
C GLN A 61 4.56 14.10 -13.76
N ASN A 62 5.89 14.18 -13.82
CA ASN A 62 6.67 13.83 -14.99
C ASN A 62 6.40 12.37 -15.44
N PHE A 63 6.23 11.44 -14.50
CA PHE A 63 5.91 10.06 -14.83
C PHE A 63 4.58 9.95 -15.60
N PHE A 64 3.52 10.58 -15.11
CA PHE A 64 2.20 10.52 -15.77
C PHE A 64 2.15 11.35 -17.06
N GLU A 65 2.84 12.49 -17.12
CA GLU A 65 3.00 13.26 -18.36
C GLU A 65 3.68 12.44 -19.46
N SER A 66 4.71 11.65 -19.13
CA SER A 66 5.32 10.70 -20.07
C SER A 66 4.32 9.66 -20.60
N LEU A 67 3.40 9.16 -19.76
CA LEU A 67 2.34 8.24 -20.19
C LEU A 67 1.39 8.94 -21.17
N PHE A 68 0.94 10.14 -20.83
CA PHE A 68 0.02 10.92 -21.67
C PHE A 68 0.64 11.32 -23.00
N ALA A 69 1.93 11.67 -23.03
CA ALA A 69 2.66 11.96 -24.26
C ALA A 69 2.68 10.76 -25.23
N CYS A 70 2.57 9.54 -24.72
CA CYS A 70 2.48 8.30 -25.50
C CYS A 70 1.03 7.82 -25.72
N ARG A 71 0.04 8.67 -25.41
CA ARG A 71 -1.41 8.36 -25.46
C ARG A 71 -1.78 7.10 -24.67
N ILE A 72 -1.11 6.91 -23.53
CA ILE A 72 -1.41 5.83 -22.58
C ILE A 72 -2.41 6.34 -21.55
N SER A 73 -3.47 5.56 -21.30
CA SER A 73 -4.47 5.86 -20.26
C SER A 73 -4.16 5.06 -18.98
N PRO A 74 -3.58 5.68 -17.94
CA PRO A 74 -3.26 5.02 -16.67
C PRO A 74 -4.48 4.85 -15.77
N TYR A 75 -4.59 3.68 -15.16
CA TYR A 75 -5.54 3.37 -14.08
C TYR A 75 -4.77 2.84 -12.88
N VAL A 76 -4.76 3.60 -11.78
CA VAL A 76 -3.96 3.26 -10.59
C VAL A 76 -4.84 2.54 -9.57
N VAL A 77 -4.38 1.41 -9.04
CA VAL A 77 -5.03 0.71 -7.95
C VAL A 77 -4.10 0.71 -6.75
N LEU A 78 -4.56 1.24 -5.61
CA LEU A 78 -3.78 1.33 -4.37
C LEU A 78 -4.21 0.22 -3.40
N ASP A 79 -3.24 -0.40 -2.74
CA ASP A 79 -3.47 -1.36 -1.65
C ASP A 79 -4.16 -0.72 -0.45
N GLY A 80 -5.22 -1.38 0.01
CA GLY A 80 -6.07 -0.96 1.11
C GLY A 80 -5.54 -1.24 2.51
N GLY A 81 -6.47 -1.56 3.40
CA GLY A 81 -6.18 -1.93 4.78
C GLY A 81 -5.55 -3.31 4.88
N CYS A 82 -5.08 -3.63 6.09
CA CYS A 82 -4.58 -4.94 6.45
C CYS A 82 -5.68 -6.00 6.28
N ASP A 83 -5.28 -7.18 5.80
CA ASP A 83 -6.15 -8.35 5.70
C ASP A 83 -6.78 -8.70 7.07
N ILE A 84 -8.09 -8.91 7.07
CA ILE A 84 -8.94 -9.29 8.21
C ILE A 84 -8.46 -10.61 8.84
N SER A 85 -7.88 -11.50 8.02
CA SER A 85 -7.45 -12.83 8.43
C SER A 85 -6.19 -12.84 9.30
N ASP A 86 -5.54 -11.69 9.51
CA ASP A 86 -4.30 -11.54 10.29
C ASP A 86 -3.11 -12.41 9.81
N LYS A 87 -3.25 -13.12 8.68
CA LYS A 87 -2.21 -14.01 8.15
C LYS A 87 -0.89 -13.28 7.93
N LYS A 88 -0.92 -12.01 7.50
CA LYS A 88 0.26 -11.18 7.25
C LYS A 88 0.76 -10.40 8.46
N LEU A 89 0.17 -10.57 9.65
CA LEU A 89 0.54 -9.80 10.84
C LEU A 89 2.02 -9.96 11.21
N THR A 90 2.56 -11.17 11.10
CA THR A 90 3.97 -11.47 11.36
C THR A 90 4.87 -10.73 10.37
N THR A 91 4.58 -10.85 9.08
CA THR A 91 5.30 -10.18 7.99
C THR A 91 5.24 -8.66 8.14
N LEU A 92 4.09 -8.10 8.50
CA LEU A 92 3.93 -6.66 8.76
C LEU A 92 4.79 -6.20 9.95
N LYS A 93 4.85 -6.99 11.02
CA LYS A 93 5.73 -6.73 12.17
C LYS A 93 7.21 -6.79 11.80
N ASP A 94 7.60 -7.76 10.98
CA ASP A 94 8.99 -7.90 10.53
C ASP A 94 9.39 -6.75 9.59
N ARG A 95 8.55 -6.41 8.61
CA ARG A 95 8.73 -5.23 7.74
C ARG A 95 8.80 -3.94 8.55
N ALA A 96 7.96 -3.78 9.59
CA ALA A 96 8.02 -2.63 10.49
C ALA A 96 9.35 -2.57 11.26
N ARG A 97 9.87 -3.71 11.74
CA ARG A 97 11.16 -3.78 12.41
C ARG A 97 12.31 -3.43 11.47
N GLU A 98 12.30 -3.94 10.24
CA GLU A 98 13.28 -3.60 9.20
C GLU A 98 13.26 -2.10 8.86
N LYS A 99 12.06 -1.51 8.70
CA LYS A 99 11.90 -0.07 8.48
C LYS A 99 12.46 0.75 9.64
N ILE A 100 12.26 0.31 10.89
CA ILE A 100 12.85 0.99 12.06
C ILE A 100 14.38 0.90 12.03
N GLN A 101 14.95 -0.25 11.66
CA GLN A 101 16.41 -0.37 11.52
C GLN A 101 16.95 0.54 10.40
N ALA A 102 16.26 0.60 9.26
CA ALA A 102 16.61 1.50 8.16
C ALA A 102 16.50 2.98 8.57
N ALA A 103 15.44 3.36 9.28
CA ALA A 103 15.25 4.71 9.81
C ALA A 103 16.36 5.08 10.80
N HIS A 104 16.76 4.13 11.67
CA HIS A 104 17.87 4.35 12.60
C HIS A 104 19.16 4.62 11.83
N SER A 105 19.48 3.76 10.86
CA SER A 105 20.68 3.87 10.04
C SER A 105 20.73 5.23 9.35
N LEU A 106 19.63 5.66 8.71
CA LEU A 106 19.51 6.99 8.10
C LEU A 106 19.73 8.13 9.10
N SER A 107 19.17 8.02 10.32
CA SER A 107 19.30 9.06 11.35
C SER A 107 20.73 9.30 11.84
N VAL A 108 21.61 8.29 11.72
CA VAL A 108 23.02 8.37 12.13
C VAL A 108 23.98 8.54 10.93
N GLY A 109 23.45 8.84 9.74
CA GLY A 109 24.24 9.05 8.52
C GLY A 109 24.60 7.77 7.74
N GLY A 110 24.03 6.62 8.12
CA GLY A 110 24.12 5.37 7.36
C GLY A 110 23.14 5.31 6.18
N GLY A 111 23.11 4.16 5.50
CA GLY A 111 22.20 3.90 4.38
C GLY A 111 20.87 3.26 4.82
N GLY A 112 19.84 3.36 3.97
CA GLY A 112 18.54 2.72 4.19
C GLY A 112 17.45 3.39 3.34
N ASN A 113 16.29 2.72 3.23
CA ASN A 113 15.14 3.22 2.48
C ASN A 113 13.93 3.28 3.39
N VAL A 114 13.45 4.49 3.68
CA VAL A 114 12.23 4.73 4.47
C VAL A 114 11.40 5.78 3.75
N CYS A 115 10.12 5.47 3.51
CA CYS A 115 9.22 6.41 2.89
C CYS A 115 8.85 7.54 3.86
N PRO A 116 8.91 8.81 3.40
CA PRO A 116 8.35 9.94 4.11
C PRO A 116 6.88 9.73 4.50
N LEU A 117 6.45 10.42 5.57
CA LEU A 117 5.11 10.24 6.13
C LEU A 117 4.00 10.60 5.14
N LEU A 118 4.15 11.73 4.42
CA LEU A 118 3.10 12.28 3.55
C LEU A 118 3.24 11.87 2.08
N ILE A 119 4.11 10.90 1.77
CA ILE A 119 4.41 10.55 0.38
C ILE A 119 3.18 10.01 -0.37
N ARG A 120 2.32 9.28 0.34
CA ARG A 120 1.06 8.74 -0.18
C ARG A 120 0.09 9.87 -0.51
N GLU A 121 -0.03 10.84 0.40
CA GLU A 121 -0.93 11.98 0.26
C GLU A 121 -0.50 12.85 -0.93
N VAL A 122 0.80 13.11 -1.08
CA VAL A 122 1.34 13.84 -2.25
C VAL A 122 1.06 13.07 -3.53
N PHE A 123 1.28 11.75 -3.55
CA PHE A 123 0.99 10.92 -4.72
C PHE A 123 -0.48 11.05 -5.14
N ILE A 124 -1.43 10.89 -4.20
CA ILE A 124 -2.87 11.04 -4.46
C ILE A 124 -3.22 12.46 -4.94
N GLN A 125 -2.64 13.50 -4.33
CA GLN A 125 -2.86 14.88 -4.76
C GLN A 125 -2.45 15.10 -6.22
N VAL A 126 -1.31 14.54 -6.65
CA VAL A 126 -0.86 14.61 -8.05
C VAL A 126 -1.81 13.84 -8.97
N LEU A 127 -2.27 12.64 -8.58
CA LEU A 127 -3.26 11.88 -9.37
C LEU A 127 -4.54 12.70 -9.58
N ILE A 128 -5.07 13.33 -8.53
CA ILE A 128 -6.25 14.19 -8.58
C ILE A 128 -6.00 15.39 -9.49
N ARG A 129 -4.86 16.07 -9.33
CA ARG A 129 -4.48 17.25 -10.13
C ARG A 129 -4.41 16.93 -11.62
N LEU A 130 -3.82 15.79 -11.97
CA LEU A 130 -3.68 15.31 -13.35
C LEU A 130 -4.91 14.57 -13.88
N LYS A 131 -5.96 14.43 -13.05
CA LYS A 131 -7.18 13.67 -13.37
C LYS A 131 -6.89 12.22 -13.80
N VAL A 132 -5.87 11.61 -13.22
CA VAL A 132 -5.58 10.18 -13.38
C VAL A 132 -6.65 9.39 -12.63
N CYS A 133 -7.25 8.40 -13.29
CA CYS A 133 -8.21 7.51 -12.64
C CYS A 133 -7.50 6.63 -11.62
N PHE A 134 -7.96 6.64 -10.36
CA PHE A 134 -7.44 5.74 -9.34
C PHE A 134 -8.52 5.26 -8.39
N VAL A 135 -8.27 4.10 -7.77
CA VAL A 135 -9.10 3.52 -6.71
C VAL A 135 -8.21 2.96 -5.62
N GLN A 136 -8.69 3.05 -4.39
CA GLN A 136 -8.08 2.44 -3.22
C GLN A 136 -8.87 1.18 -2.88
N SER A 137 -8.24 0.01 -3.02
CA SER A 137 -8.86 -1.26 -2.63
C SER A 137 -9.15 -1.28 -1.12
N PHE A 138 -10.06 -2.16 -0.70
CA PHE A 138 -10.40 -2.32 0.72
C PHE A 138 -9.32 -3.13 1.45
N SER A 139 -8.79 -4.15 0.76
CA SER A 139 -7.69 -5.01 1.15
C SER A 139 -6.61 -4.96 0.04
N GLU A 140 -5.94 -6.06 -0.23
CA GLU A 140 -4.87 -6.15 -1.24
C GLU A 140 -5.39 -5.99 -2.66
N ALA A 141 -4.68 -5.20 -3.47
CA ALA A 141 -5.11 -4.85 -4.81
C ALA A 141 -4.73 -5.88 -5.87
N ASP A 142 -3.82 -6.83 -5.59
CA ASP A 142 -3.23 -7.72 -6.59
C ASP A 142 -4.26 -8.50 -7.42
N ARG A 143 -5.24 -9.10 -6.74
CA ARG A 143 -6.35 -9.84 -7.39
C ARG A 143 -7.24 -8.92 -8.21
N ASP A 144 -7.54 -7.75 -7.68
CA ASP A 144 -8.39 -6.77 -8.33
C ASP A 144 -7.72 -6.22 -9.59
N ILE A 145 -6.42 -5.92 -9.51
CA ILE A 145 -5.56 -5.51 -10.63
C ILE A 145 -5.55 -6.58 -11.71
N MET A 146 -5.27 -7.83 -11.34
CA MET A 146 -5.24 -8.95 -12.29
C MET A 146 -6.58 -9.13 -13.00
N THR A 147 -7.68 -9.09 -12.25
CA THR A 147 -9.03 -9.28 -12.77
C THR A 147 -9.40 -8.17 -13.75
N LEU A 148 -9.12 -6.91 -13.39
CA LEU A 148 -9.36 -5.75 -14.23
C LEU A 148 -8.50 -5.77 -15.50
N ALA A 149 -7.23 -6.16 -15.39
CA ALA A 149 -6.31 -6.25 -16.53
C ALA A 149 -6.77 -7.27 -17.57
N ASN A 150 -7.22 -8.43 -17.10
CA ASN A 150 -7.74 -9.49 -17.95
C ASN A 150 -9.11 -9.17 -18.56
N HIS A 151 -9.89 -8.29 -17.92
CA HIS A 151 -11.16 -7.82 -18.44
C HIS A 151 -10.97 -6.76 -19.53
N TRP A 152 -10.06 -5.82 -19.33
CA TRP A 152 -9.76 -4.75 -20.30
C TRP A 152 -8.69 -5.11 -21.33
N ASN A 153 -8.10 -6.32 -21.22
CA ASN A 153 -6.99 -6.78 -22.06
C ASN A 153 -5.83 -5.78 -22.12
N CYS A 154 -5.42 -5.24 -20.97
CA CYS A 154 -4.33 -4.28 -20.87
C CYS A 154 -3.20 -4.78 -19.96
N PRO A 155 -1.94 -4.34 -20.19
CA PRO A 155 -0.81 -4.75 -19.36
C PRO A 155 -0.92 -4.20 -17.93
N VAL A 156 -0.28 -4.91 -17.00
CA VAL A 156 -0.10 -4.46 -15.62
C VAL A 156 1.31 -3.91 -15.42
N LEU A 157 1.45 -2.78 -14.72
CA LEU A 157 2.72 -2.21 -14.30
C LEU A 157 2.91 -2.37 -12.79
N SER A 158 3.89 -3.15 -12.37
CA SER A 158 4.26 -3.33 -10.95
C SER A 158 5.74 -3.75 -10.83
N SER A 159 6.25 -3.81 -9.61
CA SER A 159 7.49 -4.49 -9.21
C SER A 159 7.23 -5.74 -8.38
N ASP A 160 5.97 -6.09 -8.15
CA ASP A 160 5.62 -7.30 -7.40
C ASP A 160 5.77 -8.55 -8.27
N SER A 161 6.51 -9.53 -7.74
CA SER A 161 6.70 -10.82 -8.39
C SER A 161 5.46 -11.72 -8.38
N ASP A 162 4.44 -11.43 -7.58
CA ASP A 162 3.17 -12.16 -7.64
C ASP A 162 2.48 -12.01 -9.01
N PHE A 163 2.74 -10.90 -9.73
CA PHE A 163 2.33 -10.73 -11.13
C PHE A 163 3.01 -11.65 -12.14
N CYS A 164 4.08 -12.37 -11.75
CA CYS A 164 4.63 -13.45 -12.56
C CYS A 164 3.83 -14.76 -12.43
N ILE A 165 2.92 -14.86 -11.46
CA ILE A 165 2.11 -16.06 -11.20
C ILE A 165 0.71 -15.92 -11.80
N PHE A 166 0.16 -14.71 -11.76
CA PHE A 166 -1.13 -14.41 -12.35
C PHE A 166 -1.16 -14.67 -13.87
N ASP A 167 -2.23 -15.30 -14.36
CA ASP A 167 -2.45 -15.52 -15.80
C ASP A 167 -2.96 -14.24 -16.48
N LEU A 168 -2.04 -13.29 -16.69
CA LEU A 168 -2.30 -12.01 -17.33
C LEU A 168 -2.24 -12.14 -18.86
N LYS A 169 -3.38 -11.90 -19.52
CA LYS A 169 -3.51 -12.02 -21.00
C LYS A 169 -2.59 -11.07 -21.77
N SER A 170 -2.48 -9.82 -21.32
CA SER A 170 -1.65 -8.79 -21.94
C SER A 170 -0.28 -8.63 -21.27
N GLY A 171 0.04 -9.55 -20.35
CA GLY A 171 1.32 -9.64 -19.67
C GLY A 171 1.57 -8.61 -18.58
N PHE A 172 2.71 -8.78 -17.92
CA PHE A 172 3.18 -7.99 -16.78
C PHE A 172 4.42 -7.18 -17.18
N CYS A 173 4.40 -5.87 -16.96
CA CYS A 173 5.51 -4.98 -17.21
C CYS A 173 6.21 -4.61 -15.89
N PRO A 174 7.48 -5.02 -15.68
CA PRO A 174 8.20 -4.62 -14.50
C PRO A 174 8.59 -3.14 -14.54
N LEU A 175 8.34 -2.43 -13.44
CA LEU A 175 8.78 -1.04 -13.25
C LEU A 175 10.29 -0.85 -13.44
N ASN A 176 11.10 -1.89 -13.23
CA ASN A 176 12.55 -1.87 -13.47
C ASN A 176 12.92 -1.66 -14.94
N SER A 177 12.12 -2.23 -15.83
CA SER A 177 12.35 -2.21 -17.28
C SER A 177 11.61 -1.09 -18.00
N PHE A 178 10.80 -0.31 -17.27
CA PHE A 178 9.91 0.70 -17.82
C PHE A 178 10.62 2.05 -17.95
N GLN A 179 11.03 2.42 -19.16
CA GLN A 179 11.91 3.56 -19.43
C GLN A 179 11.15 4.89 -19.60
N TRP A 180 10.29 5.24 -18.64
CA TRP A 180 9.42 6.41 -18.72
C TRP A 180 10.16 7.77 -18.81
N ARG A 181 11.43 7.84 -18.38
CA ARG A 181 12.27 9.05 -18.50
C ARG A 181 12.85 9.25 -19.90
N ASN A 182 12.91 8.19 -20.70
CA ASN A 182 13.55 8.18 -22.01
C ASN A 182 12.51 7.82 -23.09
N LEU A 183 11.69 8.81 -23.45
CA LEU A 183 10.71 8.64 -24.52
C LEU A 183 11.43 8.49 -25.87
N ASN A 184 11.04 7.48 -26.64
CA ASN A 184 11.56 7.26 -27.98
C ASN A 184 10.53 7.67 -29.02
N THR A 185 10.99 8.15 -30.17
CA THR A 185 10.13 8.48 -31.31
C THR A 185 9.95 7.28 -32.21
N VAL A 186 8.73 7.09 -32.71
CA VAL A 186 8.48 6.10 -33.76
C VAL A 186 9.04 6.64 -35.08
N LYS A 187 9.88 5.83 -35.74
CA LYS A 187 10.52 6.18 -37.02
C LYS A 187 9.47 6.71 -38.00
N ASN A 188 9.75 7.88 -38.59
CA ASN A 188 8.91 8.56 -39.59
C ASN A 188 7.56 9.10 -39.06
N THR A 189 7.40 9.27 -37.74
CA THR A 189 6.24 9.94 -37.13
C THR A 189 6.71 10.88 -36.00
N GLN A 190 5.87 11.84 -35.60
CA GLN A 190 6.07 12.65 -34.38
C GLN A 190 5.57 11.96 -33.10
N ASP A 191 5.13 10.69 -33.19
CA ASP A 191 4.57 9.98 -32.05
C ASP A 191 5.67 9.41 -31.14
N TYR A 192 5.42 9.48 -29.82
CA TYR A 192 6.28 8.92 -28.79
C TYR A 192 5.82 7.53 -28.34
N TYR A 193 6.75 6.73 -27.83
CA TYR A 193 6.48 5.48 -27.12
C TYR A 193 7.43 5.31 -25.94
N ILE A 194 7.01 4.50 -24.96
CA ILE A 194 7.84 4.11 -23.82
C ILE A 194 8.42 2.71 -24.08
N PRO A 195 9.76 2.58 -24.14
CA PRO A 195 10.40 1.27 -24.13
C PRO A 195 10.12 0.55 -22.79
N ALA A 196 9.60 -0.66 -22.89
CA ALA A 196 9.29 -1.51 -21.74
C ALA A 196 9.62 -2.97 -22.06
N LYS A 197 9.70 -3.81 -21.02
CA LYS A 197 9.69 -5.27 -21.18
C LYS A 197 8.39 -5.82 -20.62
N CYS A 198 7.84 -6.83 -21.29
CA CYS A 198 6.62 -7.51 -20.89
C CYS A 198 6.91 -8.99 -20.63
N PHE A 199 6.64 -9.44 -19.41
CA PHE A 199 6.76 -10.82 -18.99
C PHE A 199 5.66 -11.68 -19.61
N SER A 200 6.06 -12.80 -20.22
CA SER A 200 5.16 -13.77 -20.81
C SER A 200 5.10 -15.03 -19.96
N LEU A 201 3.94 -15.26 -19.32
CA LEU A 201 3.68 -16.49 -18.58
C LEU A 201 3.81 -17.74 -19.47
N ALA A 202 3.41 -17.62 -20.74
CA ALA A 202 3.52 -18.70 -21.71
C ALA A 202 4.99 -19.05 -22.00
N ALA A 203 5.86 -18.05 -22.18
CA ALA A 203 7.30 -18.27 -22.37
C ALA A 203 7.93 -18.90 -21.11
N PHE A 204 7.53 -18.42 -19.93
CA PHE A 204 7.96 -18.97 -18.66
C PHE A 204 7.57 -20.46 -18.51
N CYS A 205 6.31 -20.82 -18.74
CA CYS A 205 5.86 -22.22 -18.70
C CYS A 205 6.53 -23.09 -19.77
N HIS A 206 6.75 -22.54 -20.98
CA HIS A 206 7.41 -23.26 -22.07
C HIS A 206 8.83 -23.68 -21.69
N TYR A 207 9.59 -22.78 -21.05
CA TYR A 207 10.95 -23.03 -20.59
C TYR A 207 11.04 -24.20 -19.59
N PHE A 208 10.00 -24.43 -18.78
CA PHE A 208 9.90 -25.54 -17.84
C PHE A 208 9.09 -26.71 -18.41
N ASN A 209 9.45 -27.19 -19.60
CA ASN A 209 8.81 -28.34 -20.28
C ASN A 209 7.29 -28.19 -20.48
N ASN A 210 6.83 -26.99 -20.88
CA ASN A 210 5.40 -26.69 -21.02
C ASN A 210 4.59 -26.94 -19.75
N MET A 211 5.15 -26.56 -18.59
CA MET A 211 4.50 -26.72 -17.28
C MET A 211 3.08 -26.13 -17.29
N ASN A 212 2.13 -26.86 -16.70
CA ASN A 212 0.75 -26.39 -16.58
C ASN A 212 0.68 -25.13 -15.71
N LYS A 213 0.10 -24.05 -16.25
CA LYS A 213 -0.08 -22.76 -15.57
C LYS A 213 -0.82 -22.89 -14.23
N SER A 214 -1.74 -23.86 -14.10
CA SER A 214 -2.49 -24.07 -12.86
C SER A 214 -1.60 -24.46 -11.66
N LEU A 215 -0.36 -24.90 -11.91
CA LEU A 215 0.61 -25.26 -10.86
C LEU A 215 1.32 -24.04 -10.27
N LEU A 216 1.27 -22.89 -10.93
CA LEU A 216 2.00 -21.68 -10.52
C LEU A 216 1.52 -21.11 -9.16
N PRO A 217 0.22 -21.10 -8.83
CA PRO A 217 -0.22 -20.75 -7.48
C PRO A 217 0.38 -21.66 -6.41
N LEU A 218 0.45 -22.97 -6.66
CA LEU A 218 1.08 -23.91 -5.72
C LEU A 218 2.60 -23.64 -5.62
N PHE A 219 3.26 -23.35 -6.74
CA PHE A 219 4.65 -22.92 -6.75
C PHE A 219 4.87 -21.69 -5.85
N ALA A 220 4.04 -20.66 -5.99
CA ALA A 220 4.14 -19.43 -5.23
C ALA A 220 4.05 -19.69 -3.72
N VAL A 221 3.05 -20.46 -3.30
CA VAL A 221 2.83 -20.83 -1.89
C VAL A 221 4.02 -21.64 -1.35
N LEU A 222 4.55 -22.62 -2.11
CA LEU A 222 5.71 -23.43 -1.70
C LEU A 222 7.04 -22.67 -1.74
N CYS A 223 7.19 -21.67 -2.62
CA CYS A 223 8.40 -20.86 -2.68
C CYS A 223 8.50 -19.88 -1.49
N GLY A 224 7.41 -19.73 -0.73
CA GLY A 224 7.32 -18.85 0.42
C GLY A 224 6.68 -17.52 0.03
N ASN A 225 5.42 -17.57 -0.42
CA ASN A 225 4.56 -16.40 -0.32
C ASN A 225 4.31 -16.09 1.18
N ASP A 226 3.79 -14.91 1.48
CA ASP A 226 3.66 -14.35 2.85
C ASP A 226 2.76 -15.18 3.82
N HIS A 227 2.27 -16.37 3.45
CA HIS A 227 1.12 -17.05 4.08
C HIS A 227 1.47 -18.38 4.80
N VAL A 228 2.60 -19.03 4.46
CA VAL A 228 2.92 -20.38 4.99
C VAL A 228 4.23 -20.38 5.78
N ASN A 229 4.21 -21.03 6.95
CA ASN A 229 5.37 -21.15 7.82
C ASN A 229 6.54 -21.84 7.08
N LEU A 230 7.61 -21.06 6.83
CA LEU A 230 8.84 -21.47 6.15
C LEU A 230 9.42 -22.78 6.68
N SER A 231 9.28 -23.08 7.98
CA SER A 231 9.80 -24.30 8.59
C SER A 231 9.12 -25.59 8.08
N ILE A 232 7.81 -25.55 7.80
CA ILE A 232 7.06 -26.69 7.26
C ILE A 232 7.49 -26.94 5.82
N ILE A 233 7.61 -25.87 5.04
CA ILE A 233 8.07 -25.90 3.65
C ILE A 233 9.52 -26.39 3.58
N GLU A 234 10.43 -25.89 4.41
CA GLU A 234 11.83 -26.35 4.45
C GLU A 234 11.93 -27.84 4.79
N THR A 235 11.04 -28.36 5.65
CA THR A 235 10.94 -29.78 5.95
C THR A 235 10.49 -30.61 4.73
N ILE A 236 9.58 -30.07 3.92
CA ILE A 236 9.13 -30.69 2.67
C ILE A 236 10.28 -30.68 1.64
N LEU A 237 10.90 -29.52 1.42
CA LEU A 237 11.92 -29.34 0.38
C LEU A 237 13.19 -30.14 0.66
N SER A 238 13.58 -30.26 1.94
CA SER A 238 14.72 -31.09 2.35
C SER A 238 14.49 -32.59 2.11
N LYS A 239 13.24 -33.06 2.24
CA LYS A 239 12.87 -34.46 1.99
C LYS A 239 12.59 -34.77 0.52
N ALA A 240 12.11 -33.80 -0.26
CA ALA A 240 11.75 -33.96 -1.67
C ALA A 240 12.96 -34.16 -2.60
N ARG A 241 14.21 -33.89 -2.13
CA ARG A 241 15.45 -33.96 -2.93
C ARG A 241 15.29 -33.25 -4.27
N LEU A 242 15.05 -31.93 -4.24
CA LEU A 242 14.92 -31.11 -5.44
C LEU A 242 16.14 -31.32 -6.37
N PRO A 243 15.93 -31.53 -7.67
CA PRO A 243 17.02 -31.76 -8.61
C PRO A 243 17.98 -30.58 -8.60
N LEU A 244 19.26 -30.86 -8.29
CA LEU A 244 20.32 -29.86 -8.27
C LEU A 244 20.61 -29.39 -9.69
N SER A 245 20.33 -28.12 -9.97
CA SER A 245 20.77 -27.46 -11.21
C SER A 245 22.27 -27.14 -11.13
N SER A 246 23.01 -27.45 -12.20
CA SER A 246 24.44 -27.19 -12.33
C SER A 246 24.78 -25.71 -12.57
N LYS A 247 23.78 -24.83 -12.77
CA LYS A 247 23.96 -23.40 -13.03
C LYS A 247 23.47 -22.55 -11.84
N GLY A 248 24.42 -22.12 -11.00
CA GLY A 248 24.25 -21.02 -10.05
C GLY A 248 23.57 -21.35 -8.72
N ARG A 249 24.33 -21.26 -7.62
CA ARG A 249 23.84 -21.44 -6.23
C ARG A 249 22.76 -20.44 -5.78
N ARG A 250 22.48 -19.38 -6.55
CA ARG A 250 21.67 -18.23 -6.12
C ARG A 250 20.15 -18.46 -6.17
N TYR A 251 19.64 -19.27 -7.12
CA TYR A 251 18.18 -19.48 -7.31
C TYR A 251 17.76 -20.95 -7.25
N HIS A 252 18.56 -21.79 -6.59
CA HIS A 252 18.34 -23.24 -6.53
C HIS A 252 16.92 -23.61 -6.07
N ARG A 253 16.34 -22.84 -5.13
CA ARG A 253 14.99 -23.08 -4.63
C ARG A 253 13.91 -22.86 -5.70
N VAL A 254 13.95 -21.71 -6.39
CA VAL A 254 12.98 -21.36 -7.44
C VAL A 254 13.08 -22.36 -8.59
N GLN A 255 14.28 -22.57 -9.13
CA GLN A 255 14.48 -23.46 -10.28
C GLN A 255 14.18 -24.93 -9.92
N GLY A 256 14.60 -25.39 -8.74
CA GLY A 256 14.35 -26.76 -8.28
C GLY A 256 12.87 -27.04 -8.10
N LEU A 257 12.11 -26.08 -7.54
CA LEU A 257 10.65 -26.20 -7.38
C LEU A 257 9.91 -26.20 -8.71
N LEU A 258 10.26 -25.31 -9.64
CA LEU A 258 9.63 -25.24 -10.96
C LEU A 258 9.89 -26.53 -11.76
N ASN A 259 11.14 -27.01 -11.76
CA ASN A 259 11.49 -28.29 -12.38
C ASN A 259 10.79 -29.47 -11.71
N TRP A 260 10.61 -29.45 -10.38
CA TRP A 260 9.90 -30.52 -9.70
C TRP A 260 8.40 -30.50 -10.05
N LEU A 261 7.78 -29.31 -10.05
CA LEU A 261 6.37 -29.13 -10.36
C LEU A 261 6.04 -29.46 -11.82
N SER A 262 6.97 -29.25 -12.76
CA SER A 262 6.76 -29.55 -14.18
C SER A 262 6.51 -31.04 -14.49
N HIS A 263 6.70 -31.94 -13.52
CA HIS A 263 6.41 -33.37 -13.68
C HIS A 263 4.97 -33.77 -13.34
N PHE A 264 4.15 -32.84 -12.83
CA PHE A 264 2.75 -33.11 -12.48
C PHE A 264 1.81 -32.47 -13.49
N ASP A 265 0.65 -33.10 -13.69
CA ASP A 265 -0.34 -32.58 -14.64
C ASP A 265 -1.26 -31.53 -13.99
N ASN A 266 -1.50 -31.65 -12.69
CA ASN A 266 -2.45 -30.80 -11.97
C ASN A 266 -2.03 -30.52 -10.52
N PRO A 267 -2.57 -29.45 -9.89
CA PRO A 267 -2.16 -29.04 -8.55
C PRO A 267 -2.54 -30.04 -7.46
N ALA A 268 -3.64 -30.78 -7.62
CA ALA A 268 -4.09 -31.75 -6.63
C ALA A 268 -3.10 -32.92 -6.51
N GLU A 269 -2.59 -33.42 -7.63
CA GLU A 269 -1.57 -34.47 -7.66
C GLU A 269 -0.23 -34.01 -7.07
N ALA A 270 0.21 -32.81 -7.42
CA ALA A 270 1.42 -32.20 -6.86
C ALA A 270 1.28 -32.03 -5.34
N LEU A 271 0.12 -31.55 -4.88
CA LEU A 271 -0.19 -31.36 -3.47
C LEU A 271 -0.21 -32.69 -2.70
N ASP A 272 -0.84 -33.73 -3.24
CA ASP A 272 -0.84 -35.06 -2.62
C ASP A 272 0.58 -35.61 -2.46
N ASN A 273 1.48 -35.32 -3.41
CA ASN A 273 2.90 -35.66 -3.27
C ASN A 273 3.61 -34.81 -2.20
N VAL A 274 3.32 -33.51 -2.10
CA VAL A 274 3.82 -32.66 -1.00
C VAL A 274 3.43 -33.25 0.37
N LEU A 275 2.16 -33.65 0.52
CA LEU A 275 1.61 -34.14 1.79
C LEU A 275 2.23 -35.48 2.23
N LYS A 276 2.76 -36.30 1.30
CA LYS A 276 3.46 -37.56 1.65
C LYS A 276 4.67 -37.34 2.56
N TYR A 277 5.34 -36.19 2.44
CA TYR A 277 6.54 -35.86 3.22
C TYR A 277 6.24 -35.38 4.65
N LEU A 278 4.98 -35.07 4.95
CA LEU A 278 4.52 -34.60 6.26
C LEU A 278 4.06 -35.76 7.15
N PRO A 279 4.17 -35.65 8.49
CA PRO A 279 3.56 -36.60 9.42
C PRO A 279 2.06 -36.75 9.15
N LYS A 280 1.46 -37.92 9.42
CA LYS A 280 0.01 -38.15 9.20
C LYS A 280 -0.88 -37.18 10.01
N LYS A 281 -0.39 -36.72 11.16
CA LYS A 281 -1.08 -35.75 12.02
C LYS A 281 -0.90 -34.34 11.44
N GLY A 282 -2.00 -33.65 11.15
CA GLY A 282 -2.01 -32.28 10.61
C GLY A 282 -1.87 -32.16 9.09
N ARG A 283 -1.94 -33.26 8.33
CA ARG A 283 -1.92 -33.20 6.85
C ARG A 283 -3.11 -32.45 6.29
N GLU A 284 -4.29 -32.68 6.85
CA GLU A 284 -5.52 -32.05 6.36
C GLU A 284 -5.49 -30.54 6.63
N ASP A 285 -5.07 -30.12 7.82
CA ASP A 285 -4.90 -28.69 8.16
C ASP A 285 -3.91 -27.99 7.21
N VAL A 286 -2.78 -28.64 6.88
CA VAL A 286 -1.81 -28.09 5.93
C VAL A 286 -2.37 -28.07 4.50
N LYS A 287 -3.14 -29.10 4.11
CA LYS A 287 -3.79 -29.18 2.81
C LYS A 287 -4.78 -28.03 2.63
N GLU A 288 -5.65 -27.81 3.62
CA GLU A 288 -6.62 -26.72 3.64
C GLU A 288 -5.91 -25.36 3.59
N LEU A 289 -4.87 -25.17 4.41
CA LEU A 289 -4.06 -23.95 4.39
C LEU A 289 -3.45 -23.66 3.01
N LEU A 290 -2.91 -24.68 2.33
CA LEU A 290 -2.33 -24.55 1.00
C LEU A 290 -3.40 -24.21 -0.05
N TYR A 291 -4.57 -24.85 -0.01
CA TYR A 291 -5.69 -24.51 -0.89
C TYR A 291 -6.17 -23.07 -0.68
N CYS A 292 -6.42 -22.66 0.57
CA CYS A 292 -6.82 -21.29 0.89
C CYS A 292 -5.77 -20.26 0.45
N SER A 293 -4.48 -20.59 0.49
CA SER A 293 -3.42 -19.70 0.01
C SER A 293 -3.36 -19.61 -1.52
N MET A 294 -3.73 -20.69 -2.23
CA MET A 294 -3.80 -20.68 -3.69
C MET A 294 -5.01 -19.89 -4.23
N GLU A 295 -6.09 -19.77 -3.44
CA GLU A 295 -7.26 -18.96 -3.79
C GLU A 295 -6.92 -17.47 -3.97
N GLU A 296 -5.82 -17.01 -3.40
CA GLU A 296 -5.32 -15.63 -3.56
C GLU A 296 -4.87 -15.34 -5.00
N TYR A 297 -4.58 -16.38 -5.80
CA TYR A 297 -4.23 -16.22 -7.20
C TYR A 297 -5.45 -16.34 -8.15
N GLN A 298 -6.65 -16.54 -7.60
CA GLN A 298 -7.89 -16.63 -8.38
C GLN A 298 -8.50 -15.24 -8.63
N PRO A 299 -9.32 -15.08 -9.69
CA PRO A 299 -10.00 -13.82 -9.97
C PRO A 299 -10.76 -13.27 -8.76
N SER A 300 -10.78 -11.95 -8.63
CA SER A 300 -11.53 -11.25 -7.58
C SER A 300 -13.03 -11.29 -7.89
N GLN A 301 -13.83 -11.30 -6.83
CA GLN A 301 -15.28 -11.08 -6.92
C GLN A 301 -15.60 -9.59 -7.12
N VAL A 302 -14.65 -8.70 -6.84
CA VAL A 302 -14.81 -7.24 -6.95
C VAL A 302 -14.73 -6.80 -8.41
N LYS A 303 -15.73 -6.03 -8.86
CA LYS A 303 -15.79 -5.48 -10.21
C LYS A 303 -15.27 -4.04 -10.24
N LEU A 304 -13.95 -3.87 -10.19
CA LEU A 304 -13.34 -2.53 -10.26
C LEU A 304 -13.72 -1.72 -11.50
N GLN A 305 -14.05 -2.38 -12.60
CA GLN A 305 -14.55 -1.72 -13.81
C GLN A 305 -15.80 -0.87 -13.55
N ASP A 306 -16.69 -1.29 -12.67
CA ASP A 306 -17.93 -0.58 -12.36
C ASP A 306 -17.64 0.71 -11.60
N PHE A 307 -16.55 0.73 -10.82
CA PHE A 307 -16.08 1.95 -10.18
C PHE A 307 -15.52 2.95 -11.19
N PHE A 308 -14.68 2.48 -12.11
CA PHE A 308 -14.09 3.37 -13.12
C PHE A 308 -15.10 3.88 -14.15
N LEU A 309 -16.17 3.12 -14.43
CA LEU A 309 -17.18 3.50 -15.43
C LEU A 309 -18.38 4.24 -14.81
N TYR A 310 -18.86 3.79 -13.65
CA TYR A 310 -20.11 4.28 -13.05
C TYR A 310 -19.92 4.91 -11.67
N GLY A 311 -18.70 4.87 -11.11
CA GLY A 311 -18.42 5.36 -9.76
C GLY A 311 -18.89 4.43 -8.64
N THR A 312 -19.34 3.21 -8.96
CA THR A 312 -19.87 2.25 -7.99
C THR A 312 -18.79 1.26 -7.58
N TYR A 313 -18.43 1.25 -6.29
CA TYR A 313 -17.48 0.28 -5.73
C TYR A 313 -18.19 -0.60 -4.71
N VAL A 314 -18.32 -1.89 -5.03
CA VAL A 314 -18.91 -2.88 -4.12
C VAL A 314 -17.87 -3.92 -3.80
N CYS A 315 -17.42 -3.92 -2.54
CA CYS A 315 -16.55 -4.95 -2.00
C CYS A 315 -17.36 -5.78 -1.00
N PRO A 316 -17.54 -7.10 -1.23
CA PRO A 316 -18.30 -7.97 -0.32
C PRO A 316 -17.79 -7.93 1.12
N ASP A 317 -16.46 -7.93 1.30
CA ASP A 317 -15.84 -7.88 2.62
C ASP A 317 -16.17 -6.57 3.34
N ALA A 318 -16.18 -5.46 2.62
CA ALA A 318 -16.50 -4.15 3.16
C ALA A 318 -17.99 -4.01 3.55
N LEU A 319 -18.90 -4.63 2.77
CA LEU A 319 -20.34 -4.68 3.09
C LEU A 319 -20.61 -5.51 4.35
N ASN A 320 -19.92 -6.65 4.51
CA ASN A 320 -20.07 -7.52 5.67
C ASN A 320 -19.65 -6.84 6.99
N LEU A 321 -18.83 -5.79 6.91
CA LEU A 321 -18.38 -5.01 8.07
C LEU A 321 -19.36 -3.88 8.46
N GLY A 322 -20.43 -3.68 7.68
CA GLY A 322 -21.49 -2.71 7.93
C GLY A 322 -21.01 -1.25 8.01
N LEU A 323 -19.88 -0.92 7.40
CA LEU A 323 -19.36 0.45 7.35
C LEU A 323 -20.38 1.40 6.70
N PRO A 324 -20.51 2.66 7.18
CA PRO A 324 -21.35 3.63 6.50
C PRO A 324 -20.90 3.85 5.05
N GLU A 325 -21.85 3.97 4.14
CA GLU A 325 -21.60 4.09 2.69
C GLU A 325 -20.61 5.21 2.35
N TRP A 326 -20.73 6.36 3.03
CA TRP A 326 -19.81 7.48 2.79
C TRP A 326 -18.35 7.15 3.14
N VAL A 327 -18.12 6.30 4.14
CA VAL A 327 -16.77 5.85 4.54
C VAL A 327 -16.19 4.94 3.45
N LEU A 328 -16.99 4.01 2.94
CA LEU A 328 -16.59 3.11 1.85
C LEU A 328 -16.21 3.89 0.59
N VAL A 329 -17.06 4.85 0.20
CA VAL A 329 -16.81 5.72 -0.94
C VAL A 329 -15.58 6.60 -0.71
N ALA A 330 -15.41 7.16 0.48
CA ALA A 330 -14.26 8.01 0.81
C ALA A 330 -12.95 7.22 0.87
N LEU A 331 -12.97 5.97 1.37
CA LEU A 331 -11.84 5.06 1.30
C LEU A 331 -11.50 4.76 -0.15
N ALA A 332 -12.45 4.31 -0.97
CA ALA A 332 -12.25 3.96 -2.38
C ALA A 332 -11.69 5.14 -3.21
N LYS A 333 -12.10 6.38 -2.90
CA LYS A 333 -11.60 7.61 -3.53
C LYS A 333 -10.28 8.12 -2.94
N GLY A 334 -9.67 7.40 -1.99
CA GLY A 334 -8.43 7.79 -1.32
C GLY A 334 -8.54 9.02 -0.42
N GLN A 335 -9.76 9.49 -0.11
CA GLN A 335 -10.01 10.64 0.76
C GLN A 335 -9.82 10.31 2.24
N LEU A 336 -10.07 9.05 2.61
CA LEU A 336 -9.71 8.50 3.92
C LEU A 336 -8.49 7.58 3.79
N PRO A 337 -7.56 7.62 4.76
CA PRO A 337 -6.41 6.72 4.75
C PRO A 337 -6.81 5.29 5.17
N PRO A 338 -6.12 4.25 4.67
CA PRO A 338 -6.41 2.85 4.98
C PRO A 338 -6.42 2.51 6.47
N PHE A 339 -5.67 3.23 7.30
CA PHE A 339 -5.64 3.00 8.74
C PHE A 339 -7.03 3.13 9.39
N ILE A 340 -7.95 3.89 8.79
CA ILE A 340 -9.34 3.99 9.27
C ILE A 340 -10.04 2.64 9.18
N SER A 341 -9.83 1.91 8.08
CA SER A 341 -10.31 0.54 7.91
C SER A 341 -9.65 -0.38 8.94
N ASP A 342 -8.32 -0.34 9.07
CA ASP A 342 -7.58 -1.19 10.01
C ASP A 342 -8.02 -0.98 11.46
N ALA A 343 -8.17 0.28 11.87
CA ALA A 343 -8.62 0.63 13.21
C ALA A 343 -10.03 0.10 13.47
N LEU A 344 -10.95 0.24 12.50
CA LEU A 344 -12.33 -0.18 12.67
C LEU A 344 -12.49 -1.71 12.65
N VAL A 345 -11.79 -2.39 11.76
CA VAL A 345 -11.95 -3.84 11.54
C VAL A 345 -11.08 -4.66 12.48
N LEU A 346 -9.80 -4.29 12.61
CA LEU A 346 -8.80 -5.07 13.35
C LEU A 346 -8.57 -4.55 14.77
N GLN A 347 -9.13 -3.37 15.11
CA GLN A 347 -8.81 -2.63 16.34
C GLN A 347 -7.30 -2.48 16.54
N ARG A 348 -6.56 -2.40 15.42
CA ARG A 348 -5.10 -2.38 15.39
C ARG A 348 -4.60 -1.49 14.28
N THR A 349 -3.58 -0.69 14.58
CA THR A 349 -2.95 0.18 13.58
C THR A 349 -1.43 0.12 13.70
N PHE A 350 -0.73 0.09 12.58
CA PHE A 350 0.72 0.25 12.53
C PHE A 350 1.05 1.73 12.37
N LEU A 351 1.79 2.29 13.33
CA LEU A 351 2.24 3.67 13.21
C LEU A 351 3.41 3.75 12.23
N HIS A 352 3.31 4.67 11.29
CA HIS A 352 4.30 4.80 10.20
C HIS A 352 5.70 5.07 10.76
N THR A 353 6.70 4.36 10.27
CA THR A 353 8.09 4.59 10.71
C THR A 353 8.66 5.83 10.02
N GLN A 354 9.28 6.71 10.80
CA GLN A 354 9.90 7.95 10.32
C GLN A 354 11.39 7.98 10.67
N VAL A 355 12.17 8.76 9.92
CA VAL A 355 13.56 9.07 10.28
C VAL A 355 13.54 10.09 11.41
N GLU A 356 13.80 9.63 12.63
CA GLU A 356 13.74 10.44 13.85
C GLU A 356 14.83 10.04 14.85
N ASN A 357 15.04 10.86 15.89
CA ASN A 357 15.96 10.51 16.96
C ASN A 357 15.39 9.38 17.83
N MET A 358 15.94 8.17 17.66
CA MET A 358 15.45 6.98 18.35
C MET A 358 15.73 6.93 19.86
N GLN A 359 16.55 7.84 20.38
CA GLN A 359 16.75 8.01 21.83
C GLN A 359 15.58 8.75 22.49
N ARG A 360 14.72 9.40 21.70
CA ARG A 360 13.52 10.09 22.17
C ARG A 360 12.26 9.23 21.99
N PRO A 361 11.16 9.57 22.68
CA PRO A 361 9.85 9.01 22.38
C PRO A 361 9.50 9.15 20.89
N ASN A 362 8.67 8.24 20.38
CA ASN A 362 8.25 8.31 18.98
C ASN A 362 7.45 9.60 18.70
N ALA A 363 7.62 10.17 17.51
CA ALA A 363 6.93 11.40 17.12
C ALA A 363 5.41 11.27 17.12
N HIS A 364 4.88 10.06 16.96
CA HIS A 364 3.44 9.80 16.96
C HIS A 364 2.78 10.01 18.32
N ARG A 365 3.55 10.03 19.42
CA ARG A 365 3.03 10.23 20.78
C ARG A 365 2.27 11.56 20.92
N ILE A 366 2.72 12.62 20.25
CA ILE A 366 2.07 13.93 20.29
C ILE A 366 0.67 13.91 19.66
N ALA A 367 0.44 13.04 18.68
CA ALA A 367 -0.82 12.90 17.97
C ALA A 367 -1.74 11.83 18.60
N GLN A 368 -1.31 11.15 19.67
CA GLN A 368 -2.12 10.13 20.34
C GLN A 368 -3.49 10.67 20.80
N PRO A 369 -3.63 11.86 21.42
CA PRO A 369 -4.94 12.39 21.80
C PRO A 369 -5.91 12.59 20.62
N ILE A 370 -5.37 12.94 19.45
CA ILE A 370 -6.15 13.09 18.21
C ILE A 370 -6.61 11.70 17.75
N ARG A 371 -5.73 10.70 17.73
CA ARG A 371 -6.10 9.31 17.39
C ARG A 371 -7.14 8.74 18.35
N GLN A 372 -7.08 9.04 19.65
CA GLN A 372 -8.11 8.63 20.62
C GLN A 372 -9.51 9.17 20.27
N ILE A 373 -9.59 10.38 19.72
CA ILE A 373 -10.84 10.96 19.23
C ILE A 373 -11.30 10.25 17.95
N ILE A 374 -10.38 9.98 17.02
CA ILE A 374 -10.68 9.20 15.81
C ILE A 374 -11.23 7.82 16.19
N TYR A 375 -10.58 7.10 17.10
CA TYR A 375 -11.07 5.83 17.62
C TYR A 375 -12.45 5.98 18.26
N GLY A 376 -12.68 7.05 19.04
CA GLY A 376 -14.00 7.36 19.59
C GLY A 376 -15.08 7.56 18.53
N LEU A 377 -14.75 8.16 17.38
CA LEU A 377 -15.67 8.29 16.24
C LEU A 377 -15.96 6.95 15.57
N LEU A 378 -14.93 6.11 15.40
CA LEU A 378 -15.06 4.81 14.74
C LEU A 378 -15.88 3.81 15.56
N LEU A 379 -15.78 3.85 16.89
CA LEU A 379 -16.56 2.99 17.81
C LEU A 379 -18.06 3.25 17.78
N ASN A 380 -18.43 4.45 17.40
CA ASN A 380 -19.79 4.94 17.36
C ASN A 380 -20.51 4.57 16.04
N SER A 381 -20.00 3.54 15.34
CA SER A 381 -20.64 3.00 14.14
C SER A 381 -21.82 2.09 14.51
N PRO A 382 -22.99 2.25 13.86
CA PRO A 382 -24.17 1.40 14.08
C PRO A 382 -23.99 -0.08 13.69
N SER A 383 -22.82 -0.48 13.18
CA SER A 383 -22.54 -1.81 12.63
C SER A 383 -21.66 -2.75 13.45
N LEU A 384 -21.09 -2.32 14.58
CA LEU A 384 -20.31 -3.25 15.42
C LEU A 384 -21.20 -4.37 16.00
N PRO A 385 -20.75 -5.63 15.99
CA PRO A 385 -21.47 -6.76 16.58
C PRO A 385 -21.89 -6.46 18.03
N GLU A 386 -23.06 -6.92 18.44
CA GLU A 386 -23.58 -6.72 19.81
C GLU A 386 -22.62 -7.23 20.89
N SER A 387 -21.78 -8.22 20.60
CA SER A 387 -20.73 -8.70 21.52
C SER A 387 -19.70 -7.63 21.88
N THR A 388 -19.44 -6.66 21.00
CA THR A 388 -18.55 -5.51 21.24
C THR A 388 -19.27 -4.36 21.94
N ARG A 389 -20.60 -4.25 21.78
CA ARG A 389 -21.46 -3.27 22.48
C ARG A 389 -21.83 -3.69 23.90
N ASN A 390 -21.90 -5.00 24.15
CA ASN A 390 -22.25 -5.58 25.45
C ASN A 390 -21.06 -5.67 26.40
N ALA A 391 -19.88 -5.20 26.01
CA ALA A 391 -18.85 -4.83 26.97
C ALA A 391 -19.43 -3.71 27.86
N VAL A 392 -19.37 -3.92 29.18
CA VAL A 392 -19.95 -3.05 30.21
C VAL A 392 -19.72 -1.56 29.87
N PRO A 393 -20.71 -0.64 30.05
CA PRO A 393 -20.58 0.79 29.74
C PRO A 393 -19.35 1.50 30.34
N SER A 394 -18.68 0.85 31.29
CA SER A 394 -17.47 1.27 31.99
C SER A 394 -16.16 0.92 31.29
N GLN A 395 -16.16 0.05 30.27
CA GLN A 395 -14.94 -0.46 29.65
C GLN A 395 -14.63 0.33 28.36
N ARG A 396 -13.68 1.27 28.46
CA ARG A 396 -13.17 1.97 27.26
C ARG A 396 -12.61 0.93 26.29
N LEU A 397 -13.18 0.86 25.10
CA LEU A 397 -12.67 0.00 24.04
C LEU A 397 -11.23 0.38 23.71
N ALA A 398 -10.41 -0.67 23.64
CA ALA A 398 -8.96 -0.61 23.55
C ALA A 398 -8.53 -0.90 22.11
N PHE A 399 -7.65 -0.04 21.59
CA PHE A 399 -7.02 -0.18 20.28
C PHE A 399 -5.55 -0.54 20.47
N ASN A 400 -5.04 -1.38 19.58
CA ASN A 400 -3.65 -1.83 19.60
C ASN A 400 -2.83 -1.00 18.60
N GLU A 401 -1.95 -0.13 19.10
CA GLU A 401 -0.99 0.58 18.25
C GLU A 401 0.33 -0.19 18.22
N VAL A 402 0.75 -0.63 17.03
CA VAL A 402 2.11 -1.13 16.82
C VAL A 402 3.00 0.09 16.59
N GLU A 403 3.80 0.42 17.59
CA GLU A 403 4.62 1.62 17.62
C GLU A 403 6.11 1.29 17.75
N ARG A 404 6.96 2.29 17.43
CA ARG A 404 8.40 2.21 17.69
C ARG A 404 8.67 2.44 19.18
N ILE A 405 9.48 1.56 19.76
CA ILE A 405 10.19 1.79 21.02
C ILE A 405 11.67 1.54 20.79
N SER A 406 12.46 2.62 20.94
CA SER A 406 13.89 2.61 20.62
C SER A 406 14.12 2.08 19.21
N LYS A 407 14.78 0.91 19.05
CA LYS A 407 15.10 0.27 17.76
C LYS A 407 14.23 -0.96 17.46
N ASN A 408 13.11 -1.14 18.17
CA ASN A 408 12.22 -2.28 18.02
C ASN A 408 10.75 -1.82 18.01
N ILE A 409 9.84 -2.76 17.78
CA ILE A 409 8.41 -2.54 17.85
C ILE A 409 7.84 -2.97 19.20
N LYS A 410 6.78 -2.30 19.64
CA LYS A 410 5.91 -2.77 20.71
C LYS A 410 4.45 -2.55 20.30
N THR A 411 3.57 -3.43 20.74
CA THR A 411 2.13 -3.19 20.69
C THR A 411 1.70 -2.56 22.00
N SER A 412 1.16 -1.35 21.92
CA SER A 412 0.65 -0.58 23.05
C SER A 412 -0.85 -0.44 22.96
N VAL A 413 -1.51 -0.45 24.12
CA VAL A 413 -2.96 -0.29 24.20
C VAL A 413 -3.31 1.18 24.35
N VAL A 414 -4.19 1.67 23.47
CA VAL A 414 -4.70 3.04 23.47
C VAL A 414 -6.21 3.00 23.60
N TYR A 415 -6.73 3.71 24.59
CA TYR A 415 -8.17 3.78 24.84
C TYR A 415 -8.81 4.89 24.03
N ALA A 416 -9.93 4.58 23.38
CA ALA A 416 -10.75 5.57 22.71
C ALA A 416 -11.29 6.61 23.71
N LYS A 417 -11.41 7.86 23.24
CA LYS A 417 -12.04 8.92 24.01
C LYS A 417 -13.55 8.85 23.81
N GLN A 418 -14.31 8.83 24.90
CA GLN A 418 -15.76 8.92 24.82
C GLN A 418 -16.16 10.31 24.34
N LEU A 419 -16.90 10.35 23.24
CA LEU A 419 -17.42 11.58 22.66
C LEU A 419 -18.80 11.90 23.22
N LEU A 420 -19.18 13.17 23.20
CA LEU A 420 -20.54 13.60 23.55
C LEU A 420 -21.55 12.93 22.60
N LYS A 421 -22.74 12.60 23.12
CA LYS A 421 -23.80 11.88 22.38
C LYS A 421 -24.23 12.58 21.08
N ASP A 422 -24.02 13.88 20.96
CA ASP A 422 -24.38 14.65 19.76
C ASP A 422 -23.35 14.51 18.62
N HIS A 423 -22.20 13.89 18.89
CA HIS A 423 -21.11 13.65 17.93
C HIS A 423 -20.85 12.16 17.69
N SER A 424 -21.76 11.30 18.16
CA SER A 424 -21.51 9.88 18.37
C SER A 424 -22.12 8.97 17.32
N ASP A 425 -22.33 9.42 16.08
CA ASP A 425 -22.75 8.52 15.00
C ASP A 425 -21.91 8.80 13.75
N LEU A 426 -21.02 7.84 13.43
CA LEU A 426 -20.15 7.93 12.27
C LEU A 426 -20.96 8.04 10.97
N SER A 427 -22.15 7.41 10.91
CA SER A 427 -22.99 7.41 9.71
C SER A 427 -23.55 8.80 9.40
N LYS A 428 -23.78 9.63 10.43
CA LYS A 428 -24.36 10.97 10.32
C LYS A 428 -23.32 12.09 10.34
N LEU A 429 -22.03 11.75 10.46
CA LEU A 429 -20.96 12.74 10.60
C LEU A 429 -20.93 13.74 9.43
N THR A 430 -21.22 13.27 8.21
CA THR A 430 -21.28 14.10 6.99
C THR A 430 -22.51 14.99 6.92
N GLU A 431 -23.60 14.58 7.58
CA GLU A 431 -24.88 15.29 7.67
C GLU A 431 -24.87 16.40 8.73
N LEU A 432 -23.92 16.35 9.68
CA LEU A 432 -23.81 17.37 10.73
C LEU A 432 -23.53 18.77 10.13
N PRO A 433 -24.12 19.84 10.72
CA PRO A 433 -23.82 21.21 10.33
C PRO A 433 -22.31 21.52 10.39
N LEU A 434 -21.82 22.33 9.44
CA LEU A 434 -20.39 22.67 9.35
C LEU A 434 -19.84 23.21 10.67
N ALA A 435 -20.60 24.08 11.37
CA ALA A 435 -20.20 24.63 12.66
C ALA A 435 -19.95 23.55 13.72
N ARG A 436 -20.77 22.48 13.75
CA ARG A 436 -20.58 21.36 14.69
C ARG A 436 -19.35 20.52 14.34
N ARG A 437 -19.10 20.28 13.05
CA ARG A 437 -17.87 19.61 12.59
C ARG A 437 -16.61 20.43 12.91
N GLN A 438 -16.69 21.75 12.80
CA GLN A 438 -15.59 22.67 13.18
C GLN A 438 -15.31 22.63 14.68
N ILE A 439 -16.36 22.66 15.52
CA ILE A 439 -16.19 22.52 16.98
C ILE A 439 -15.47 21.21 17.32
N LEU A 440 -15.91 20.08 16.76
CA LEU A 440 -15.28 18.79 16.98
C LEU A 440 -13.78 18.80 16.60
N LEU A 441 -13.43 19.39 15.45
CA LEU A 441 -12.04 19.53 15.00
C LEU A 441 -11.22 20.40 15.96
N LEU A 442 -11.75 21.53 16.40
CA LEU A 442 -11.06 22.47 17.29
C LEU A 442 -10.91 21.90 18.71
N GLU A 443 -11.91 21.18 19.22
CA GLU A 443 -11.81 20.42 20.47
C GLU A 443 -10.74 19.35 20.39
N ALA A 444 -10.61 18.66 19.25
CA ALA A 444 -9.57 17.67 19.03
C ALA A 444 -8.17 18.29 19.02
N LEU A 445 -8.03 19.48 18.41
CA LEU A 445 -6.81 20.26 18.39
C LEU A 445 -6.60 21.10 19.66
N LYS A 446 -7.52 21.10 20.63
CA LYS A 446 -7.46 21.91 21.85
C LYS A 446 -7.19 23.41 21.55
N VAL A 447 -7.81 23.93 20.50
CA VAL A 447 -7.69 25.34 20.08
C VAL A 447 -9.03 26.04 20.26
N ASN A 448 -9.01 27.22 20.88
CA ASN A 448 -10.20 28.05 20.98
C ASN A 448 -10.46 28.76 19.63
N GLN A 449 -11.70 28.72 19.16
CA GLN A 449 -12.13 29.37 17.93
C GLN A 449 -11.73 30.84 17.85
N VAL A 450 -11.75 31.57 18.98
CA VAL A 450 -11.39 33.00 19.06
C VAL A 450 -9.98 33.26 18.51
N VAL A 451 -9.03 32.33 18.70
CA VAL A 451 -7.65 32.46 18.20
C VAL A 451 -7.58 32.47 16.66
N LEU A 452 -8.58 31.89 15.99
CA LEU A 452 -8.60 31.70 14.55
C LEU A 452 -9.52 32.71 13.83
N GLU A 453 -10.18 33.61 14.54
CA GLU A 453 -11.12 34.58 13.94
C GLU A 453 -10.42 35.55 13.00
N SER A 454 -9.25 36.06 13.39
CA SER A 454 -8.43 37.00 12.62
C SER A 454 -7.55 36.33 11.55
N ILE A 455 -7.59 35.00 11.45
CA ILE A 455 -6.71 34.22 10.57
C ILE A 455 -7.42 33.95 9.23
N PRO A 456 -6.75 34.14 8.09
CA PRO A 456 -7.30 33.78 6.78
C PRO A 456 -7.74 32.31 6.73
N ALA A 457 -8.85 32.01 6.04
CA ALA A 457 -9.46 30.69 6.04
C ALA A 457 -8.48 29.54 5.69
N LEU A 458 -7.61 29.76 4.69
CA LEU A 458 -6.59 28.82 4.24
C LEU A 458 -5.55 28.48 5.33
N LEU A 459 -5.28 29.41 6.24
CA LEU A 459 -4.25 29.28 7.29
C LEU A 459 -4.82 28.81 8.63
N LYS A 460 -6.14 28.75 8.80
CA LYS A 460 -6.77 28.38 10.09
C LYS A 460 -6.35 27.01 10.57
N LEU A 461 -6.38 25.99 9.70
CA LEU A 461 -6.00 24.62 10.08
C LEU A 461 -4.50 24.49 10.36
N PRO A 462 -3.57 24.94 9.49
CA PRO A 462 -2.14 24.92 9.79
C PRO A 462 -1.78 25.64 11.09
N ILE A 463 -2.40 26.79 11.37
CA ILE A 463 -2.18 27.54 12.61
C ILE A 463 -2.75 26.78 13.81
N ALA A 464 -3.96 26.21 13.71
CA ALA A 464 -4.54 25.41 14.79
C ALA A 464 -3.66 24.18 15.13
N VAL A 465 -3.13 23.49 14.13
CA VAL A 465 -2.18 22.38 14.32
C VAL A 465 -0.88 22.86 14.96
N THR A 466 -0.38 24.04 14.57
CA THR A 466 0.82 24.63 15.17
C THR A 466 0.58 24.99 16.64
N CYS A 467 -0.57 25.59 16.97
CA CYS A 467 -0.96 25.86 18.35
C CYS A 467 -1.04 24.57 19.18
N TYR A 468 -1.67 23.52 18.64
CA TYR A 468 -1.70 22.21 19.30
C TYR A 468 -0.30 21.67 19.56
N TRP A 469 0.59 21.75 18.56
CA TRP A 469 1.97 21.28 18.68
C TRP A 469 2.76 22.03 19.76
N LEU A 470 2.59 23.35 19.85
CA LEU A 470 3.25 24.21 20.83
C LEU A 470 2.78 24.00 22.28
N GLN A 471 1.58 23.43 22.48
CA GLN A 471 1.10 23.05 23.82
C GLN A 471 1.81 21.81 24.39
N SER A 472 2.58 21.08 23.57
CA SER A 472 3.29 19.88 24.01
C SER A 472 4.55 20.24 24.81
N THR A 473 4.69 19.62 25.98
CA THR A 473 5.87 19.77 26.85
C THR A 473 7.16 19.20 26.22
N GLU A 474 7.05 18.30 25.24
CA GLU A 474 8.19 17.75 24.51
C GLU A 474 8.68 18.69 23.39
N ALA A 475 7.83 19.58 22.91
CA ALA A 475 8.14 20.51 21.83
C ALA A 475 8.88 21.74 22.38
N LYS A 476 10.23 21.67 22.43
CA LYS A 476 11.08 22.85 22.68
C LYS A 476 11.16 23.71 21.42
N ALA A 477 10.03 24.31 21.03
CA ALA A 477 9.97 25.19 19.88
C ALA A 477 10.85 26.43 20.10
N LYS A 478 11.56 26.83 19.05
CA LYS A 478 12.41 28.03 19.01
C LYS A 478 11.85 28.96 17.94
N LEU A 479 12.25 30.23 17.97
CA LEU A 479 11.81 31.24 17.01
C LEU A 479 12.00 30.79 15.55
N HIS A 480 13.13 30.15 15.24
CA HIS A 480 13.39 29.65 13.89
C HIS A 480 12.41 28.56 13.41
N HIS A 481 11.88 27.73 14.31
CA HIS A 481 10.86 26.75 13.92
C HIS A 481 9.57 27.45 13.50
N LEU A 482 9.16 28.48 14.26
CA LEU A 482 7.98 29.28 13.91
C LEU A 482 8.20 30.06 12.61
N GLN A 483 9.37 30.67 12.44
CA GLN A 483 9.74 31.37 11.20
C GLN A 483 9.71 30.42 9.99
N ALA A 484 10.27 29.21 10.12
CA ALA A 484 10.25 28.22 9.05
C ALA A 484 8.83 27.78 8.68
N LEU A 485 7.97 27.53 9.69
CA LEU A 485 6.56 27.20 9.46
C LEU A 485 5.81 28.33 8.77
N LEU A 486 5.98 29.57 9.23
CA LEU A 486 5.34 30.74 8.63
C LEU A 486 5.80 30.98 7.19
N LEU A 487 7.11 30.83 6.93
CA LEU A 487 7.64 30.87 5.57
C LEU A 487 6.95 29.81 4.71
N GLY A 488 6.95 28.55 5.13
CA GLY A 488 6.29 27.46 4.38
C GLY A 488 4.80 27.73 4.10
N MET A 489 4.07 28.25 5.09
CA MET A 489 2.65 28.58 4.94
C MET A 489 2.37 29.75 3.98
N LEU A 490 3.33 30.69 3.84
CA LEU A 490 3.16 31.89 3.03
C LEU A 490 3.77 31.77 1.63
N MET A 491 4.69 30.83 1.40
CA MET A 491 5.42 30.69 0.13
C MET A 491 4.49 30.50 -1.08
N GLU A 492 3.53 29.58 -1.00
CA GLU A 492 2.61 29.32 -2.11
C GLU A 492 1.62 30.50 -2.32
N PRO A 493 0.95 31.04 -1.27
CA PRO A 493 0.14 32.25 -1.42
C PRO A 493 0.91 33.42 -2.04
N LEU A 494 2.17 33.64 -1.64
CA LEU A 494 3.03 34.68 -2.19
C LEU A 494 3.34 34.43 -3.67
N HIS A 495 3.69 33.19 -4.05
CA HIS A 495 3.89 32.82 -5.46
C HIS A 495 2.64 33.04 -6.29
N ALA A 496 1.47 32.66 -5.78
CA ALA A 496 0.20 32.88 -6.46
C ALA A 496 -0.07 34.38 -6.68
N ILE A 497 0.17 35.23 -5.69
CA ILE A 497 0.01 36.69 -5.80
C ILE A 497 0.98 37.28 -6.83
N ILE A 498 2.25 36.86 -6.79
CA ILE A 498 3.29 37.34 -7.71
C ILE A 498 2.99 36.90 -9.15
N ASN A 499 2.54 35.66 -9.35
CA ASN A 499 2.28 35.13 -10.69
C ASN A 499 0.90 35.52 -11.26
N CYS A 500 -0.08 35.85 -10.40
CA CYS A 500 -1.39 36.37 -10.84
C CYS A 500 -1.36 37.87 -11.16
N SER A 501 -0.39 38.63 -10.65
CA SER A 501 -0.27 40.06 -10.94
C SER A 501 0.24 40.39 -12.36
N GLY A 502 0.53 39.37 -13.19
CA GLY A 502 0.90 39.51 -14.61
C GLY A 502 -0.26 39.38 -15.62
N ARG A 503 -1.52 39.28 -15.18
CA ARG A 503 -2.71 39.30 -16.05
C ARG A 503 -3.65 40.43 -15.65
N PHE A 504 -3.31 41.65 -16.04
CA PHE A 504 -4.26 42.75 -16.20
C PHE A 504 -4.01 43.42 -17.54
#